data_AF-A0A968JS51-F1
#
_entry.id   AF-A0A968JS51-F1
#
_cell.length_a   1.000
_cell.length_b   1.000
_cell.length_c   1.000
_cell.angle_alpha   90.00
_cell.angle_beta   90.00
_cell.angle_gamma   90.00
#
_symmetry.space_group_name_H-M   'P 1'
#
loop_
_entity.id
_entity.type
_entity.pdbx_description
1 polymer ?
#
loop_
_entity_poly.entity_id
_entity_poly.type
_entity_poly.pdbx_seq_one_letter_code
_entity_poly.pdbx_strand_id
1 'polypeptide(L)'
;MKNIYKINSVHAWNTRSNGEIRNDDAYGNVDTSPQVVLAILRQLCKKAGIKQEDIFVGDAFTQMYNHCYNKWSAEFPDIHYMTREPMTGREVFTKNESKKINYSDKKSVISYDSDEIVDQIANADYLINIPALKAHRWAGVTFLLKIIWLARKRKLKSFTQWNTSY
;
A
#
# COMPACT_ATOMS: atom_id res chain seq x y z
N MET A 1 6.65 14.20 -17.70
CA MET A 1 7.10 13.75 -16.36
C MET A 1 6.77 12.28 -16.24
N LYS A 2 7.58 11.49 -15.54
CA LYS A 2 7.34 10.05 -15.37
C LYS A 2 7.06 9.80 -13.89
N ASN A 3 5.81 9.61 -13.51
CA ASN A 3 5.45 9.39 -12.12
C ASN A 3 5.55 7.90 -11.78
N ILE A 4 6.45 7.54 -10.86
CA ILE A 4 6.60 6.17 -10.36
C ILE A 4 5.93 6.08 -9.01
N TYR A 5 4.93 5.20 -8.91
CA TYR A 5 4.26 4.94 -7.66
C TYR A 5 4.70 3.59 -7.09
N LYS A 6 5.07 3.59 -5.81
CA LYS A 6 5.46 2.38 -5.09
C LYS A 6 4.59 2.15 -3.87
N ILE A 7 4.11 0.90 -3.73
CA ILE A 7 3.37 0.47 -2.55
C ILE A 7 4.27 -0.24 -1.54
N ASN A 8 4.12 0.08 -0.26
CA ASN A 8 5.10 -0.23 0.78
C ASN A 8 4.56 -0.83 2.09
N SER A 9 3.29 -0.60 2.39
CA SER A 9 2.72 -0.89 3.70
C SER A 9 1.54 -1.82 3.56
N VAL A 10 1.47 -2.84 4.41
CA VAL A 10 0.39 -3.85 4.48
C VAL A 10 -0.22 -3.89 5.87
N HIS A 11 0.57 -3.52 6.89
CA HIS A 11 0.24 -3.68 8.30
C HIS A 11 0.14 -2.38 9.10
N ALA A 12 0.56 -1.23 8.59
CA ALA A 12 0.52 0.06 9.29
C ALA A 12 -0.91 0.63 9.50
N TRP A 13 -1.80 -0.19 10.06
CA TRP A 13 -3.19 0.08 10.41
C TRP A 13 -3.34 0.77 11.76
N ASN A 14 -2.45 0.42 12.68
CA ASN A 14 -2.48 0.80 14.09
C ASN A 14 -1.18 1.53 14.43
N THR A 15 -0.92 2.65 13.78
CA THR A 15 0.14 3.57 14.24
C THR A 15 -0.35 4.35 15.45
N ARG A 16 0.59 4.77 16.30
CA ARG A 16 0.33 5.90 17.21
C ARG A 16 0.10 7.18 16.39
N SER A 17 -0.48 8.20 16.99
CA SER A 17 -0.69 9.51 16.34
C SER A 17 0.62 10.14 15.85
N ASN A 18 1.74 9.81 16.51
CA ASN A 18 3.08 10.25 16.12
C ASN A 18 3.74 9.37 15.03
N GLY A 19 3.09 8.31 14.52
CA GLY A 19 3.62 7.41 13.49
C GLY A 19 4.49 6.24 13.99
N GLU A 20 4.60 6.06 15.31
CA GLU A 20 5.30 4.92 15.91
C GLU A 20 4.46 3.63 15.85
N ILE A 21 5.16 2.49 15.83
CA ILE A 21 4.54 1.18 15.97
C ILE A 21 3.98 1.05 17.38
N ARG A 22 2.77 0.51 17.52
CA ARG A 22 2.16 0.17 18.81
C ARG A 22 2.68 -1.17 19.30
N ASN A 23 3.13 -1.23 20.54
CA ASN A 23 3.44 -2.50 21.22
C ASN A 23 2.14 -3.18 21.68
N ASP A 24 1.42 -3.80 20.74
CA ASP A 24 0.21 -4.58 20.96
C ASP A 24 0.32 -5.96 20.30
N ASP A 25 -0.76 -6.75 20.28
CA ASP A 25 -0.79 -8.10 19.68
C ASP A 25 -0.40 -8.11 18.19
N ALA A 26 -0.35 -6.93 17.55
CA ALA A 26 0.04 -6.76 16.16
C ALA A 26 1.52 -6.36 15.98
N TYR A 27 2.29 -6.14 17.06
CA TYR A 27 3.67 -5.64 17.05
C TYR A 27 4.65 -6.48 16.21
N GLY A 28 4.36 -7.77 15.99
CA GLY A 28 5.15 -8.68 15.17
C GLY A 28 4.72 -8.79 13.70
N ASN A 29 3.68 -8.08 13.28
CA ASN A 29 3.23 -8.15 11.90
C ASN A 29 4.18 -7.36 10.99
N VAL A 30 4.61 -8.03 9.93
CA VAL A 30 5.64 -7.51 9.04
C VAL A 30 5.06 -6.68 7.89
N ASP A 31 5.73 -5.57 7.60
CA ASP A 31 5.65 -4.81 6.36
C ASP A 31 6.83 -5.15 5.44
N THR A 32 6.84 -4.58 4.24
CA THR A 32 7.97 -4.72 3.33
C THR A 32 9.21 -4.12 3.98
N SER A 33 10.29 -4.91 4.05
CA SER A 33 11.55 -4.52 4.67
C SER A 33 12.00 -3.12 4.20
N PRO A 34 12.28 -2.18 5.13
CA PRO A 34 12.77 -0.84 4.79
C PRO A 34 14.04 -0.85 3.94
N GLN A 35 14.87 -1.88 4.10
CA GLN A 35 16.12 -2.08 3.37
C GLN A 35 15.88 -2.41 1.89
N VAL A 36 14.89 -3.26 1.60
CA VAL A 36 14.52 -3.62 0.22
C VAL A 36 14.04 -2.38 -0.53
N VAL A 37 13.18 -1.60 0.11
CA VAL A 37 12.69 -0.33 -0.44
C VAL A 37 13.84 0.63 -0.71
N LEU A 38 14.71 0.82 0.26
CA LEU A 38 15.85 1.73 0.14
C LEU A 38 16.78 1.32 -1.01
N ALA A 39 17.00 0.01 -1.19
CA ALA A 39 17.79 -0.50 -2.31
C ALA A 39 17.15 -0.16 -3.67
N ILE A 40 15.82 -0.28 -3.78
CA ILE A 40 15.09 0.07 -5.00
C ILE A 40 15.14 1.58 -5.26
N LEU A 41 14.94 2.41 -4.23
CA LEU A 41 15.09 3.87 -4.37
C LEU A 41 16.50 4.26 -4.84
N ARG A 42 17.55 3.59 -4.33
CA ARG A 42 18.92 3.77 -4.83
C ARG A 42 19.08 3.38 -6.28
N GLN A 43 18.46 2.27 -6.73
CA GLN A 43 18.50 1.89 -8.14
C GLN A 43 17.78 2.92 -9.02
N LEU A 44 16.58 3.36 -8.63
CA LEU A 44 15.80 4.34 -9.38
C LEU A 44 16.52 5.69 -9.47
N CYS A 45 16.91 6.27 -8.33
CA CYS A 45 17.50 7.60 -8.29
C CYS A 45 18.96 7.62 -8.78
N LYS A 46 19.80 6.69 -8.30
CA LYS A 46 21.26 6.75 -8.52
C LYS A 46 21.74 6.00 -9.77
N LYS A 47 20.97 5.03 -10.29
CA LYS A 47 21.35 4.23 -11.46
C LYS A 47 20.50 4.53 -12.68
N ALA A 48 19.18 4.60 -12.52
CA ALA A 48 18.28 4.94 -13.61
C ALA A 48 18.09 6.46 -13.81
N GLY A 49 18.59 7.29 -12.89
CA GLY A 49 18.55 8.75 -13.01
C GLY A 49 17.14 9.34 -12.89
N ILE A 50 16.20 8.62 -12.28
CA ILE A 50 14.86 9.13 -12.00
C ILE A 50 14.95 10.19 -10.92
N LYS A 51 14.28 11.33 -11.12
CA LYS A 51 14.27 12.38 -10.11
C LYS A 51 13.42 11.95 -8.91
N GLN A 52 13.78 12.44 -7.73
CA GLN A 52 13.05 12.12 -6.51
C GLN A 52 11.61 12.66 -6.52
N GLU A 53 11.42 13.87 -7.04
CA GLU A 53 10.11 14.54 -7.22
C GLU A 53 9.14 13.78 -8.12
N ASP A 54 9.65 12.84 -8.93
CA ASP A 54 8.86 11.99 -9.81
C ASP A 54 8.43 10.67 -9.11
N ILE A 55 8.84 10.44 -7.86
CA ILE A 55 8.63 9.18 -7.12
C ILE A 55 7.67 9.39 -5.95
N PHE A 56 6.67 8.52 -5.89
CA PHE A 56 5.68 8.44 -4.82
C PHE A 56 5.81 7.12 -4.08
N VAL A 57 5.88 7.16 -2.75
CA VAL A 57 6.00 5.98 -1.89
C VAL A 57 4.92 6.01 -0.83
N GLY A 58 4.01 5.05 -0.85
CA GLY A 58 3.01 4.89 0.20
C GLY A 58 1.95 3.86 -0.13
N ASP A 59 1.01 3.70 0.78
CA ASP A 59 -0.16 2.84 0.62
C ASP A 59 -1.42 3.63 0.96
N ALA A 60 -2.39 3.65 0.06
CA ALA A 60 -3.61 4.45 0.21
C ALA A 60 -4.45 4.07 1.43
N PHE A 61 -4.22 2.89 1.98
CA PHE A 61 -5.10 2.26 2.96
C PHE A 61 -4.48 2.14 4.35
N THR A 62 -3.17 2.23 4.44
CA THR A 62 -2.42 2.19 5.69
C THR A 62 -1.59 3.46 5.89
N GLN A 63 -1.12 3.68 7.11
CA GLN A 63 -0.15 4.71 7.38
C GLN A 63 1.25 4.25 6.94
N MET A 64 2.24 5.11 7.14
CA MET A 64 3.64 4.73 7.08
C MET A 64 4.24 4.79 8.47
N TYR A 65 5.09 3.83 8.82
CA TYR A 65 5.79 3.88 10.10
C TYR A 65 6.97 4.86 10.06
N ASN A 66 7.26 5.50 11.20
CA ASN A 66 8.40 6.42 11.33
C ASN A 66 9.74 5.78 10.96
N HIS A 67 9.98 4.54 11.36
CA HIS A 67 11.24 3.87 11.05
C HIS A 67 11.45 3.67 9.55
N CYS A 68 10.37 3.48 8.77
CA CYS A 68 10.43 3.45 7.32
C CYS A 68 10.73 4.83 6.75
N TYR A 69 9.89 5.81 7.10
CA TYR A 69 10.01 7.18 6.63
C TYR A 69 11.39 7.77 6.92
N ASN A 70 11.82 7.78 8.19
CA ASN A 70 13.11 8.31 8.62
C ASN A 70 14.27 7.65 7.88
N LYS A 71 14.16 6.36 7.56
CA LYS A 71 15.22 5.63 6.85
C LYS A 71 15.33 6.04 5.38
N TRP A 72 14.20 6.30 4.73
CA TRP A 72 14.18 6.65 3.32
C TRP A 72 14.41 8.14 3.10
N SER A 73 13.73 8.99 3.87
CA SER A 73 13.86 10.45 3.76
C SER A 73 15.24 10.98 4.13
N ALA A 74 15.98 10.26 5.00
CA ALA A 74 17.37 10.61 5.32
C ALA A 74 18.32 10.55 4.10
N GLU A 75 18.03 9.72 3.10
CA GLU A 75 18.83 9.63 1.86
C GLU A 75 18.12 10.25 0.66
N PHE A 76 16.79 10.24 0.66
CA PHE A 76 15.96 10.73 -0.43
C PHE A 76 14.84 11.65 0.11
N PRO A 77 15.18 12.89 0.50
CA PRO A 77 14.24 13.82 1.14
C PRO A 77 13.18 14.37 0.19
N ASP A 78 13.45 14.41 -1.12
CA ASP A 78 12.58 15.05 -2.12
C ASP A 78 11.56 14.07 -2.74
N ILE A 79 11.46 12.86 -2.19
CA ILE A 79 10.45 11.87 -2.60
C ILE A 79 9.10 12.19 -1.94
N HIS A 80 8.02 11.98 -2.68
CA HIS A 80 6.66 12.12 -2.17
C HIS A 80 6.29 10.91 -1.29
N TYR A 81 6.43 11.08 0.02
CA TYR A 81 6.08 10.08 1.02
C TYR A 81 4.60 10.20 1.40
N MET A 82 3.79 9.25 0.93
CA MET A 82 2.34 9.30 1.02
C MET A 82 1.79 8.50 2.21
N THR A 83 0.72 8.99 2.82
CA THR A 83 0.10 8.39 4.01
C THR A 83 -1.43 8.58 4.00
N ARG A 84 -2.18 7.70 4.68
CA ARG A 84 -3.65 7.77 4.68
C ARG A 84 -4.22 8.99 5.42
N GLU A 85 -3.61 9.39 6.52
CA GLU A 85 -4.05 10.54 7.34
C GLU A 85 -2.87 11.47 7.61
N PRO A 86 -3.09 12.76 7.90
CA PRO A 86 -2.02 13.73 8.11
C PRO A 86 -0.95 13.25 9.09
N MET A 87 0.32 13.32 8.66
CA MET A 87 1.47 12.96 9.49
C MET A 87 2.68 13.80 9.09
N THR A 88 3.52 14.15 10.07
CA THR A 88 4.67 15.03 9.85
C THR A 88 5.59 14.52 8.74
N GLY A 89 5.90 15.41 7.79
CA GLY A 89 6.82 15.14 6.68
C GLY A 89 6.27 14.23 5.60
N ARG A 90 4.95 13.98 5.59
CA ARG A 90 4.27 13.10 4.64
C ARG A 90 3.04 13.78 4.05
N GLU A 91 2.76 13.43 2.81
CA GLU A 91 1.61 13.91 2.06
C GLU A 91 0.43 12.97 2.20
N VAL A 92 -0.79 13.51 2.17
CA VAL A 92 -2.01 12.72 2.27
C VAL A 92 -2.50 12.34 0.88
N PHE A 93 -2.97 11.11 0.73
CA PHE A 93 -3.59 10.67 -0.52
C PHE A 93 -4.80 11.51 -0.92
N THR A 94 -4.88 11.82 -2.20
CA THR A 94 -6.05 12.49 -2.78
C THR A 94 -7.01 11.42 -3.29
N LYS A 95 -8.22 11.42 -2.73
CA LYS A 95 -9.31 10.57 -3.23
C LYS A 95 -9.96 11.24 -4.42
N ASN A 96 -10.22 10.46 -5.46
CA ASN A 96 -10.94 10.93 -6.63
C ASN A 96 -12.01 9.92 -7.03
N GLU A 97 -13.27 10.30 -6.83
CA GLU A 97 -14.43 9.46 -7.09
C GLU A 97 -14.64 9.15 -8.58
N SER A 98 -13.96 9.87 -9.48
CA SER A 98 -14.06 9.66 -10.93
C SER A 98 -13.19 8.53 -11.46
N LYS A 99 -12.12 8.15 -10.76
CA LYS A 99 -11.17 7.12 -11.20
C LYS A 99 -11.51 5.78 -10.54
N LYS A 100 -11.91 4.80 -11.36
CA LYS A 100 -12.39 3.51 -10.88
C LYS A 100 -11.78 2.34 -11.62
N ILE A 101 -11.56 1.24 -10.89
CA ILE A 101 -11.28 -0.08 -11.48
C ILE A 101 -12.60 -0.84 -11.54
N ASN A 102 -12.93 -1.35 -12.72
CA ASN A 102 -14.13 -2.15 -12.94
C ASN A 102 -13.85 -3.65 -12.77
N TYR A 103 -14.78 -4.37 -12.17
CA TYR A 103 -14.70 -5.82 -12.02
C TYR A 103 -15.18 -6.54 -13.26
N SER A 104 -14.44 -7.60 -13.62
CA SER A 104 -14.79 -8.49 -14.71
C SER A 104 -16.03 -9.36 -14.43
N ASP A 105 -16.39 -9.53 -13.15
CA ASP A 105 -17.52 -10.34 -12.68
C ASP A 105 -18.89 -9.79 -13.10
N LYS A 106 -18.98 -8.53 -13.55
CA LYS A 106 -20.23 -7.88 -14.01
C LYS A 106 -21.43 -8.07 -13.06
N LYS A 107 -21.15 -8.10 -11.75
CA LYS A 107 -22.12 -8.32 -10.68
C LYS A 107 -22.73 -9.72 -10.60
N SER A 108 -22.08 -10.73 -11.16
CA SER A 108 -22.60 -12.11 -11.11
C SER A 108 -22.45 -12.74 -9.72
N VAL A 109 -21.41 -12.36 -8.97
CA VAL A 109 -21.14 -12.81 -7.60
C VAL A 109 -21.08 -11.63 -6.62
N ILE A 110 -20.43 -10.53 -7.00
CA ILE A 110 -20.24 -9.36 -6.14
C ILE A 110 -21.25 -8.27 -6.51
N SER A 111 -22.01 -7.73 -5.57
CA SER A 111 -23.09 -6.75 -5.86
C SER A 111 -22.64 -5.38 -6.41
N TYR A 112 -21.34 -5.17 -6.61
CA TYR A 112 -20.74 -3.92 -7.06
C TYR A 112 -19.94 -4.17 -8.34
N ASP A 113 -19.83 -3.18 -9.22
CA ASP A 113 -19.10 -3.26 -10.49
C ASP A 113 -17.72 -2.60 -10.47
N SER A 114 -17.41 -1.81 -9.45
CA SER A 114 -16.19 -1.01 -9.42
C SER A 114 -15.70 -0.69 -8.00
N ASP A 115 -14.43 -0.32 -7.88
CA ASP A 115 -13.84 0.34 -6.70
C ASP A 115 -13.07 1.59 -7.14
N GLU A 116 -13.00 2.57 -6.24
CA GLU A 116 -12.21 3.79 -6.40
C GLU A 116 -10.72 3.52 -6.24
N ILE A 117 -9.92 4.30 -6.98
CA ILE A 117 -8.46 4.33 -6.85
C ILE A 117 -8.00 5.76 -6.54
N VAL A 118 -6.93 5.88 -5.77
CA VAL A 118 -6.34 7.20 -5.48
C VAL A 118 -5.66 7.78 -6.71
N ASP A 119 -5.65 9.11 -6.80
CA ASP A 119 -5.14 9.83 -7.98
C ASP A 119 -3.68 9.48 -8.29
N GLN A 120 -2.86 9.35 -7.26
CA GLN A 120 -1.43 9.04 -7.39
C GLN A 120 -1.20 7.69 -8.08
N ILE A 121 -2.08 6.70 -7.83
CA ILE A 121 -2.01 5.39 -8.50
C ILE A 121 -2.64 5.48 -9.89
N ALA A 122 -3.77 6.18 -10.02
CA ALA A 122 -4.51 6.29 -11.27
C ALA A 122 -3.72 7.01 -12.39
N ASN A 123 -2.86 7.95 -12.01
CA ASN A 123 -2.09 8.79 -12.93
C ASN A 123 -0.59 8.42 -12.94
N ALA A 124 -0.19 7.32 -12.31
CA ALA A 124 1.20 6.84 -12.37
C ALA A 124 1.52 6.24 -13.74
N ASP A 125 2.70 6.55 -14.27
CA ASP A 125 3.23 5.91 -15.48
C ASP A 125 3.71 4.48 -15.18
N TYR A 126 4.23 4.28 -13.97
CA TYR A 126 4.71 2.97 -13.50
C TYR A 126 4.25 2.69 -12.08
N LEU A 127 3.76 1.47 -11.86
CA LEU A 127 3.39 0.97 -10.54
C LEU A 127 4.37 -0.14 -10.13
N ILE A 128 5.18 0.12 -9.10
CA ILE A 128 6.10 -0.85 -8.52
C ILE A 128 5.49 -1.39 -7.22
N ASN A 129 5.25 -2.69 -7.18
CA ASN A 129 4.67 -3.34 -6.02
C ASN A 129 5.64 -4.37 -5.46
N ILE A 130 6.05 -4.18 -4.20
CA ILE A 130 7.00 -5.05 -3.51
C ILE A 130 6.26 -5.69 -2.33
N PRO A 131 5.93 -6.99 -2.39
CA PRO A 131 5.03 -7.59 -1.44
C PRO A 131 5.75 -8.01 -0.15
N ALA A 132 5.10 -7.77 0.99
CA ALA A 132 5.45 -8.43 2.24
C ALA A 132 4.79 -9.81 2.26
N LEU A 133 5.54 -10.83 1.82
CA LEU A 133 5.04 -12.21 1.76
C LEU A 133 4.77 -12.74 3.17
N LYS A 134 3.49 -12.96 3.48
CA LYS A 134 3.06 -13.51 4.77
C LYS A 134 1.73 -14.23 4.67
N ALA A 135 1.47 -15.14 5.61
CA ALA A 135 0.13 -15.71 5.77
C ALA A 135 -0.87 -14.60 6.15
N HIS A 136 -2.11 -14.76 5.70
CA HIS A 136 -3.19 -13.83 6.02
C HIS A 136 -4.48 -14.55 6.31
N ARG A 137 -5.01 -14.30 7.51
CA ARG A 137 -6.18 -14.97 8.09
C ARG A 137 -7.37 -15.11 7.14
N TRP A 138 -7.66 -14.11 6.31
CA TRP A 138 -8.85 -14.10 5.43
C TRP A 138 -8.58 -14.27 3.94
N ALA A 139 -7.31 -14.25 3.52
CA ALA A 139 -6.96 -14.27 2.10
C ALA A 139 -5.97 -15.39 1.77
N GLY A 140 -5.71 -16.28 2.74
CA GLY A 140 -4.62 -17.27 2.69
C GLY A 140 -3.26 -16.62 2.83
N VAL A 141 -2.88 -15.78 1.88
CA VAL A 141 -1.58 -15.12 1.79
C VAL A 141 -1.72 -13.61 1.50
N THR A 142 -0.68 -12.86 1.80
CA THR A 142 -0.43 -11.52 1.27
C THR A 142 0.56 -11.66 0.12
N PHE A 143 0.14 -11.25 -1.07
CA PHE A 143 0.95 -11.24 -2.30
C PHE A 143 0.71 -9.93 -3.06
N LEU A 144 1.45 -9.72 -4.16
CA LEU A 144 1.43 -8.53 -5.02
C LEU A 144 0.04 -7.87 -5.12
N LEU A 145 -0.92 -8.50 -5.80
CA LEU A 145 -2.18 -7.87 -6.16
C LEU A 145 -3.02 -7.38 -4.97
N LYS A 146 -2.88 -8.02 -3.81
CA LYS A 146 -3.66 -7.70 -2.61
C LYS A 146 -3.44 -6.28 -2.11
N ILE A 147 -2.23 -5.77 -2.30
CA ILE A 147 -1.78 -4.49 -1.78
C ILE A 147 -2.45 -3.32 -2.53
N ILE A 148 -2.77 -3.49 -3.82
CA ILE A 148 -3.51 -2.49 -4.62
C ILE A 148 -5.01 -2.48 -4.26
N TRP A 149 -5.56 -3.63 -3.87
CA TRP A 149 -7.00 -3.86 -3.78
C TRP A 149 -7.63 -3.52 -2.42
N LEU A 150 -6.82 -3.19 -1.40
CA LEU A 150 -7.35 -3.04 -0.05
C LEU A 150 -8.14 -1.75 0.22
N ALA A 151 -8.35 -0.83 -0.73
CA ALA A 151 -8.99 0.47 -0.50
C ALA A 151 -10.41 0.47 0.15
N ARG A 152 -11.08 -0.68 0.34
CA ARG A 152 -12.38 -0.77 1.03
C ARG A 152 -12.42 -1.87 2.10
N LYS A 153 -12.77 -1.54 3.35
CA LYS A 153 -13.13 -2.52 4.40
C LYS A 153 -14.31 -3.35 3.89
N ARG A 154 -14.08 -4.59 3.46
CA ARG A 154 -15.15 -5.54 3.15
C ARG A 154 -15.33 -6.50 4.32
N LYS A 155 -16.55 -6.54 4.89
CA LYS A 155 -17.02 -7.74 5.60
C LYS A 155 -17.14 -8.83 4.53
N LEU A 156 -16.10 -9.63 4.36
CA LEU A 156 -16.27 -10.94 3.73
C LEU A 156 -17.21 -11.72 4.65
N LYS A 157 -18.37 -12.15 4.15
CA LYS A 157 -19.11 -13.23 4.80
C LYS A 157 -18.12 -14.40 4.89
N SER A 158 -17.98 -14.98 6.07
CA SER A 158 -17.09 -16.11 6.32
C SER A 158 -17.34 -17.19 5.25
N PHE A 159 -16.28 -17.64 4.59
CA PHE A 159 -16.32 -18.85 3.78
C PHE A 159 -16.29 -20.05 4.75
N THR A 160 -17.42 -20.33 5.37
CA THR A 160 -17.66 -21.53 6.18
C THR A 160 -18.72 -22.35 5.47
N GLN A 161 -18.28 -23.21 4.57
CA GLN A 161 -18.90 -24.52 4.30
C GLN A 161 -17.98 -25.32 3.37
N TRP A 162 -17.11 -26.12 3.99
CA TRP A 162 -16.66 -27.35 3.36
C TRP A 162 -17.76 -28.38 3.63
N ASN A 163 -18.66 -28.57 2.68
CA ASN A 163 -19.53 -29.74 2.68
C ASN A 163 -18.65 -30.97 2.43
N THR A 164 -18.37 -31.71 3.50
CA THR A 164 -17.89 -33.09 3.42
C THR A 164 -19.04 -33.97 3.86
N SER A 165 -19.88 -34.35 2.90
CA SER A 165 -20.74 -35.52 3.04
C SER A 165 -19.95 -36.73 2.54
N TYR A 166 -19.51 -37.55 3.50
CA TYR A 166 -19.24 -38.97 3.30
C TYR A 166 -20.54 -39.74 3.46
#